data_AF-W0EYT7-F1
#
_entry.id   AF-W0EYT7-F1
#
_cell.length_a   1.000
_cell.length_b   1.000
_cell.length_c   1.000
_cell.angle_alpha   90.00
_cell.angle_beta   90.00
_cell.angle_gamma   90.00
#
_symmetry.space_group_name_H-M   'P 1'
#
loop_
_entity.id
_entity.type
_entity.pdbx_description
1 polymer ?
#
loop_
_entity_poly.entity_id
_entity_poly.type
_entity_poly.pdbx_seq_one_letter_code
_entity_poly.pdbx_strand_id
1 'polypeptide(L)' 'MKKGSPRSWLKYIGLTAQLLALILFSVYAGLWLDKKLQVSPLFLIVLPLAVLGGAFYNLYKETNKKNPDE' A
#
# COMPACT_ATOMS: atom_id res chain seq x y z
N MET A 1 -23.13 -21.88 -21.09
CA MET A 1 -21.96 -21.73 -20.22
C MET A 1 -22.17 -20.51 -19.32
N LYS A 2 -22.43 -20.69 -18.01
CA LYS A 2 -22.51 -19.56 -17.06
C LYS A 2 -21.12 -18.91 -16.99
N LYS A 3 -20.97 -17.70 -17.54
CA LYS A 3 -19.78 -16.85 -17.33
C LYS A 3 -19.73 -16.49 -15.84
N GLY A 4 -19.04 -17.31 -15.05
CA GLY A 4 -18.70 -16.98 -13.66
C GLY A 4 -17.91 -15.68 -13.67
N SER A 5 -18.37 -14.69 -12.93
CA SER A 5 -17.84 -13.32 -12.87
C SER A 5 -16.34 -13.31 -12.49
N PRO A 6 -15.40 -13.10 -13.43
CA PRO A 6 -13.95 -13.15 -13.16
C PRO A 6 -13.43 -11.91 -12.40
N ARG A 7 -14.31 -10.95 -12.10
CA ARG A 7 -13.95 -9.59 -11.68
C ARG A 7 -13.45 -9.49 -10.23
N SER A 8 -13.83 -10.44 -9.37
CA SER A 8 -13.43 -10.43 -7.96
C SER A 8 -11.94 -10.70 -7.78
N TRP A 9 -11.41 -11.75 -8.43
CA TRP A 9 -10.00 -12.11 -8.37
C TRP A 9 -9.07 -11.02 -8.93
N LEU A 10 -9.46 -10.40 -10.04
CA LEU A 10 -8.72 -9.28 -10.63
C LEU A 10 -8.64 -8.08 -9.68
N LYS A 11 -9.69 -7.82 -8.89
CA LYS A 11 -9.69 -6.76 -7.86
C LYS A 11 -8.68 -7.06 -6.74
N TYR A 12 -8.64 -8.30 -6.26
CA TYR A 12 -7.67 -8.70 -5.24
C TYR A 12 -6.23 -8.65 -5.76
N ILE A 13 -5.99 -9.08 -7.00
CA ILE A 13 -4.66 -8.99 -7.63
C ILE A 13 -4.24 -7.53 -7.79
N GLY A 14 -5.14 -6.65 -8.23
CA GLY A 14 -4.86 -5.22 -8.36
C GLY A 14 -4.48 -4.58 -7.02
N LEU A 15 -5.22 -4.91 -5.95
CA LEU A 15 -4.92 -4.44 -4.60
C LEU A 15 -3.55 -4.94 -4.11
N THR A 16 -3.27 -6.24 -4.27
CA THR A 16 -1.98 -6.82 -3.89
C THR A 16 -0.83 -6.23 -4.68
N ALA A 17 -0.98 -6.02 -5.99
CA ALA A 17 0.03 -5.41 -6.84
C ALA A 17 0.31 -3.96 -6.42
N GLN A 18 -0.73 -3.20 -6.06
CA GLN A 18 -0.59 -1.84 -5.54
C GLN A 18 0.18 -1.81 -4.22
N LEU A 19 -0.15 -2.69 -3.27
CA LEU A 19 0.57 -2.81 -2.00
C LEU A 19 2.03 -3.23 -2.21
N LEU A 20 2.27 -4.21 -3.10
CA LEU A 20 3.62 -4.66 -3.43
C LEU A 20 4.45 -3.53 -4.04
N ALA A 21 3.89 -2.78 -4.99
CA ALA A 21 4.53 -1.64 -5.62
C ALA A 21 4.88 -0.55 -4.59
N LEU A 22 3.95 -0.24 -3.68
CA LEU A 22 4.17 0.73 -2.59
C LEU A 22 5.28 0.31 -1.64
N ILE A 23 5.34 -0.97 -1.27
CA ILE A 23 6.39 -1.51 -0.39
C ILE A 23 7.74 -1.46 -1.09
N LEU A 24 7.83 -1.98 -2.32
CA LEU A 24 9.08 -1.98 -3.10
C LEU A 24 9.60 -0.56 -3.31
N PHE A 25 8.71 0.36 -3.67
CA PHE A 25 9.05 1.77 -3.82
C PHE A 25 9.55 2.38 -2.51
N SER A 26 8.89 2.11 -1.39
CA SER A 26 9.28 2.63 -0.07
C SER A 26 10.62 2.10 0.41
N VAL A 27 10.87 0.81 0.22
CA VAL A 27 12.16 0.18 0.59
C VAL A 27 13.27 0.73 -0.30
N TYR A 28 13.05 0.84 -1.61
CA TYR A 28 14.02 1.41 -2.52
C TYR A 28 14.34 2.88 -2.18
N ALA A 29 13.30 3.68 -1.94
CA ALA A 29 13.45 5.08 -1.53
C ALA A 29 14.17 5.20 -0.18
N GLY A 30 13.84 4.35 0.80
CA GLY A 30 14.48 4.31 2.11
C GLY A 30 15.95 3.94 2.02
N LEU A 31 16.29 2.87 1.29
CA LEU A 31 17.68 2.48 1.02
C LEU A 31 18.48 3.62 0.36
N TRP A 32 17.88 4.29 -0.63
CA TRP A 32 18.54 5.38 -1.34
C TRP A 32 18.76 6.59 -0.43
N LEU A 33 17.77 6.96 0.39
CA LEU A 33 17.89 8.04 1.38
C LEU A 33 18.92 7.71 2.46
N ASP A 34 18.85 6.53 3.06
CA ASP A 34 19.77 6.08 4.11
C ASP A 34 21.22 6.11 3.61
N LYS A 35 21.46 5.60 2.39
CA LYS A 35 22.79 5.66 1.76
C LYS A 35 23.25 7.08 1.45
N LYS A 36 22.35 7.94 0.98
CA LYS A 36 22.68 9.33 0.60
C LYS A 36 22.99 10.21 1.82
N LEU A 37 22.29 9.99 2.92
CA LEU A 37 22.43 10.77 4.15
C LEU A 37 23.43 10.15 5.14
N GLN A 38 24.00 8.98 4.82
CA GLN A 38 24.88 8.19 5.71
C GLN A 38 24.31 8.00 7.12
N VAL A 39 22.99 7.99 7.25
CA VAL A 39 22.30 7.72 8.50
C VAL A 39 22.15 6.22 8.68
N SER A 40 22.00 5.78 9.94
CA SER A 40 21.51 4.43 10.24
C SER A 40 20.24 4.15 9.44
N PRO A 41 19.93 2.87 9.11
CA PRO A 41 18.85 2.47 8.20
C PRO A 41 17.45 2.73 8.78
N LEU A 42 17.17 3.99 9.07
CA LEU A 42 15.97 4.50 9.70
C LEU A 42 14.91 4.74 8.65
N PHE A 43 15.27 5.33 7.50
CA PHE A 43 14.32 5.57 6.43
C PHE A 43 13.83 4.26 5.81
N LEU A 44 14.71 3.25 5.70
CA LEU A 44 14.34 1.90 5.29
C LEU A 44 13.24 1.26 6.15
N ILE A 45 13.20 1.58 7.44
CA ILE A 45 12.20 1.01 8.37
C ILE A 45 10.97 1.90 8.44
N VAL A 46 11.18 3.22 8.61
CA VAL A 46 10.11 4.19 8.83
C VAL A 46 9.26 4.41 7.57
N LEU A 47 9.85 4.44 6.37
CA LEU A 47 9.09 4.65 5.13
C LEU A 47 8.08 3.52 4.85
N PRO A 48 8.47 2.23 4.84
CA PRO A 48 7.50 1.15 4.64
C PRO A 48 6.42 1.13 5.73
N LEU A 49 6.77 1.40 6.99
CA LEU A 49 5.80 1.50 8.08
C LEU A 49 4.81 2.66 7.87
N ALA A 50 5.30 3.82 7.46
CA ALA A 50 4.46 4.99 7.19
C ALA A 50 3.55 4.76 5.98
N VAL A 51 4.06 4.14 4.92
CA VAL A 51 3.28 3.84 3.71
C VAL A 51 2.23 2.77 3.97
N LEU A 52 2.57 1.70 4.70
CA LEU A 52 1.59 0.70 5.14
C LEU A 52 0.55 1.33 6.06
N GLY A 53 0.98 2.10 7.06
CA GLY A 53 0.08 2.80 7.99
C GLY A 53 -0.87 3.74 7.26
N GLY A 54 -0.37 4.51 6.28
CA GLY A 54 -1.19 5.38 5.42
C GLY A 54 -2.15 4.60 4.52
N ALA A 55 -1.71 3.47 3.95
CA ALA A 55 -2.57 2.61 3.15
C ALA A 55 -3.71 2.01 3.99
N PHE A 56 -3.42 1.51 5.19
CA PHE A 56 -4.44 1.02 6.12
C PHE A 56 -5.35 2.13 6.62
N TYR A 57 -4.82 3.32 6.91
CA TYR A 57 -5.63 4.47 7.31
C TYR A 57 -6.60 4.90 6.21
N ASN A 58 -6.13 4.95 4.96
CA ASN A 58 -7.01 5.21 3.81
C ASN A 58 -8.06 4.12 3.66
N LEU A 59 -7.69 2.85 3.82
CA LEU A 59 -8.64 1.74 3.74
C LEU A 59 -9.71 1.82 4.84
N TYR A 60 -9.30 2.16 6.07
CA TYR A 60 -10.20 2.37 7.20
C TYR A 60 -11.15 3.55 6.94
N LYS A 61 -10.61 4.68 6.46
CA LYS A 61 -11.37 5.86 6.11
C LYS A 61 -12.36 5.59 4.97
N GLU A 62 -11.94 4.90 3.91
CA GLU A 62 -12.81 4.51 2.79
C GLU A 62 -13.93 3.57 3.23
N THR A 63 -13.63 2.66 4.16
CA THR A 63 -14.63 1.75 4.75
C THR A 63 -15.64 2.50 5.61
N ASN A 64 -15.20 3.47 6.44
CA ASN A 64 -16.08 4.29 7.28
C ASN A 64 -16.85 5.37 6.51
N LYS A 65 -16.36 5.84 5.36
CA LYS A 65 -17.02 6.89 4.56
C LYS A 65 -18.25 6.39 3.81
N LYS A 66 -18.60 5.11 3.93
CA LYS A 66 -19.76 4.49 3.29
C LYS A 66 -21.06 4.57 4.11
N ASN A 67 -21.18 5.57 4.99
CA ASN A 67 -22.43 5.92 5.65
C ASN A 67 -22.47 7.45 5.87
N PRO A 68 -22.82 8.20 4.82
CA PRO A 68 -23.93 9.14 4.97
C PRO A 68 -24.87 9.00 3.77
N ASP A 69 -26.06 8.48 4.05
CA ASP A 69 -27.28 8.64 3.26
C ASP A 69 -27.32 7.93 1.89
N GLU A 70 -27.67 6.64 1.90
CA GLU A 70 -28.71 5.99 1.05
C GLU A 70 -28.82 4.47 1.34
#